data_AF-A0A255QJE6-F1
#
_entry.id   AF-A0A255QJE6-F1
#
_cell.length_a   1.000
_cell.length_b   1.000
_cell.length_c   1.000
_cell.angle_alpha   90.00
_cell.angle_beta   90.00
_cell.angle_gamma   90.00
#
_symmetry.space_group_name_H-M   'P 1'
#
loop_
_entity.id
_entity.type
_entity.pdbx_description
1 polymer ?
#
loop_
_entity_poly.entity_id
_entity_poly.type
_entity_poly.pdbx_seq_one_letter_code
_entity_poly.pdbx_strand_id
1 'polypeptide(L)'
;MFPSFFETRHVGANGFNKTKGTTMTDVRKPIDTIRLPGGLKATIWLNTTEKGKTFASTEISRTYKTKDGFGDSHSFGHDDLLKVARLAEIAFDRITQIKAAEKADGGAQ
;
A
#
# COMPACT_ATOMS: atom_id res chain seq x y z
N MET A 1 -2.06 -48.96 20.09
CA MET A 1 -3.00 -48.64 21.18
C MET A 1 -2.20 -48.49 22.46
N PHE A 2 -1.88 -47.26 22.88
CA PHE A 2 -1.66 -46.77 24.26
C PHE A 2 -1.56 -45.21 24.19
N PRO A 3 -1.94 -44.47 25.26
CA PRO A 3 -2.49 -43.10 25.22
C PRO A 3 -1.55 -42.01 25.79
N SER A 4 -1.86 -40.73 25.54
CA SER A 4 -1.70 -39.53 26.44
C SER A 4 -1.75 -38.26 25.59
N PHE A 5 -2.78 -37.41 25.73
CA PHE A 5 -2.91 -36.34 26.73
C PHE A 5 -1.82 -35.27 26.60
N PHE A 6 -2.10 -34.24 25.81
CA PHE A 6 -1.58 -32.91 26.08
C PHE A 6 -2.69 -31.89 25.83
N GLU A 7 -3.31 -31.50 26.93
CA GLU A 7 -4.08 -30.28 27.05
C GLU A 7 -3.13 -29.09 26.90
N THR A 8 -3.48 -28.14 26.05
CA THR A 8 -2.93 -26.79 26.10
C THR A 8 -4.11 -25.84 26.21
N ARG A 9 -4.38 -25.40 27.44
CA ARG A 9 -5.12 -24.16 27.66
C ARG A 9 -4.19 -23.00 27.29
N HIS A 10 -4.58 -22.18 26.34
CA HIS A 10 -4.15 -20.79 26.30
C HIS A 10 -5.26 -19.92 26.86
N VAL A 11 -5.09 -19.46 28.11
CA VAL A 11 -5.77 -18.26 28.62
C VAL A 11 -4.83 -17.10 28.37
N GLY A 12 -5.32 -16.07 27.69
CA GLY A 12 -4.63 -14.81 27.46
C GLY A 12 -5.58 -13.83 26.80
N ALA A 13 -6.40 -13.16 27.61
CA ALA A 13 -7.19 -12.03 27.18
C ALA A 13 -6.26 -10.90 26.70
N ASN A 14 -6.51 -10.34 25.52
CA ASN A 14 -6.17 -8.95 25.28
C ASN A 14 -7.21 -8.31 24.36
N GLY A 15 -8.20 -7.66 24.99
CA GLY A 15 -9.02 -6.69 24.30
C GLY A 15 -8.22 -5.42 24.08
N PHE A 16 -8.04 -5.03 22.83
CA PHE A 16 -7.88 -3.62 22.49
C PHE A 16 -8.88 -3.25 21.41
N ASN A 17 -9.73 -2.31 21.77
CA ASN A 17 -10.94 -1.95 21.08
C ASN A 17 -10.69 -0.94 19.94
N LYS A 18 -11.62 -0.95 18.98
CA LYS A 18 -12.20 0.23 18.31
C LYS A 18 -11.32 0.95 17.28
N THR A 19 -11.63 0.69 16.01
CA THR A 19 -11.79 1.79 15.03
C THR A 19 -13.01 1.56 14.16
N LYS A 20 -13.70 2.66 13.92
CA LYS A 20 -15.09 2.80 13.51
C LYS A 20 -15.32 2.24 12.12
N GLY A 21 -16.50 1.66 11.92
CA GLY A 21 -17.05 1.53 10.58
C GLY A 21 -17.12 2.91 9.92
N THR A 22 -16.49 3.04 8.76
CA THR A 22 -16.88 4.00 7.72
C THR A 22 -16.93 3.22 6.43
N THR A 23 -18.10 2.63 6.19
CA THR A 23 -18.55 2.20 4.87
C THR A 23 -18.79 3.44 4.01
N MET A 24 -17.83 3.73 3.15
CA MET A 24 -18.04 4.18 1.78
C MET A 24 -16.73 3.85 1.08
N THR A 25 -16.72 2.79 0.27
CA THR A 25 -15.67 2.58 -0.73
C THR A 25 -15.80 3.70 -1.74
N ASP A 26 -15.38 4.91 -1.36
CA ASP A 26 -14.87 5.86 -2.32
C ASP A 26 -13.74 5.12 -3.01
N VAL A 27 -13.99 4.66 -4.23
CA VAL A 27 -13.01 3.96 -5.06
C VAL A 27 -11.97 5.03 -5.39
N ARG A 28 -11.06 5.26 -4.44
CA ARG A 28 -9.97 6.23 -4.58
C ARG A 28 -9.22 5.79 -5.81
N LYS A 29 -9.26 6.59 -6.88
CA LYS A 29 -8.44 6.32 -8.05
C LYS A 29 -6.98 6.59 -7.66
N PRO A 30 -6.03 5.75 -8.09
CA PRO A 30 -4.63 6.07 -7.90
C PRO A 30 -4.34 7.37 -8.63
N ILE A 31 -3.63 8.29 -7.97
CA ILE A 31 -3.25 9.57 -8.56
C ILE A 31 -2.17 9.38 -9.62
N ASP A 32 -1.37 8.32 -9.48
CA ASP A 32 -0.39 7.94 -10.47
C ASP A 32 -0.01 6.45 -10.32
N THR A 33 0.52 5.85 -11.37
CA THR A 33 1.09 4.50 -11.35
C THR A 33 2.33 4.44 -12.23
N ILE A 34 3.50 4.33 -11.59
CA ILE A 34 4.79 4.22 -12.26
C ILE A 34 5.08 2.74 -12.51
N ARG A 35 5.60 2.38 -13.69
CA ARG A 35 5.93 1.00 -14.06
C ARG A 35 7.37 0.89 -14.53
N LEU A 36 8.04 -0.19 -14.12
CA LEU A 36 9.35 -0.59 -14.61
C LEU A 36 9.29 -1.98 -15.26
N PRO A 37 10.27 -2.33 -16.13
CA PRO A 37 10.38 -3.67 -16.69
C PRO A 37 10.40 -4.77 -15.62
N GLY A 38 9.91 -5.95 -15.96
CA GLY A 38 9.83 -7.08 -15.03
C GLY A 38 8.56 -7.12 -14.18
N GLY A 39 7.55 -6.32 -14.52
CA GLY A 39 6.23 -6.34 -13.88
C GLY A 39 6.15 -5.52 -12.59
N LEU A 40 7.17 -4.74 -12.24
CA LEU A 40 7.17 -3.88 -11.06
C LEU A 40 6.36 -2.60 -11.31
N LYS A 41 5.54 -2.24 -10.34
CA LYS A 41 4.76 -0.99 -10.34
C LYS A 41 4.73 -0.35 -8.96
N ALA A 42 4.72 0.99 -8.94
CA ALA A 42 4.44 1.80 -7.77
C ALA A 42 3.13 2.54 -8.02
N THR A 43 2.12 2.21 -7.24
CA THR A 43 0.81 2.86 -7.27
C THR A 43 0.78 3.92 -6.18
N ILE A 44 0.47 5.15 -6.55
CA ILE A 44 0.38 6.27 -5.62
C ILE A 44 -1.10 6.60 -5.40
N TRP A 45 -1.48 6.73 -4.13
CA TRP A 45 -2.85 7.03 -3.71
C TRP A 45 -2.88 8.33 -2.91
N LEU A 46 -3.92 9.14 -3.10
CA LEU A 46 -4.20 10.29 -2.26
C LEU A 46 -5.31 9.91 -1.28
N ASN A 47 -5.00 9.97 0.01
CA ASN A 47 -5.93 9.66 1.08
C ASN A 47 -6.34 10.93 1.80
N THR A 48 -7.60 10.98 2.24
CA THR A 48 -8.14 12.06 3.06
C THR A 48 -8.56 11.50 4.41
N THR A 49 -8.07 12.10 5.49
CA THR A 49 -8.48 11.77 6.86
C THR A 49 -9.88 12.28 7.16
N GLU A 50 -10.53 11.73 8.21
CA GLU A 50 -11.82 12.26 8.72
C GLU A 50 -11.76 13.77 9.06
N LYS A 51 -10.57 14.28 9.39
CA LYS A 51 -10.34 15.70 9.72
C LYS A 51 -10.01 16.57 8.49
N GLY A 52 -10.18 16.05 7.28
CA GLY A 52 -9.94 16.78 6.03
C GLY A 52 -8.47 16.92 5.62
N LYS A 53 -7.50 16.41 6.40
CA LYS A 53 -6.09 16.42 6.01
C LYS A 53 -5.84 15.37 4.92
N THR A 54 -5.20 15.76 3.82
CA THR A 54 -4.77 14.87 2.74
C THR A 54 -3.33 14.38 2.95
N PHE A 55 -3.05 13.14 2.53
CA PHE A 55 -1.70 12.57 2.50
C PHE A 55 -1.58 11.54 1.39
N ALA A 56 -0.40 11.46 0.77
CA ALA A 56 -0.10 10.45 -0.24
C ALA A 56 0.44 9.17 0.40
N SER A 57 0.04 8.02 -0.12
CA SER A 57 0.63 6.71 0.18
C SER A 57 1.09 6.02 -1.11
N THR A 58 2.14 5.23 -1.04
CA THR A 58 2.67 4.48 -2.18
C THR A 58 2.65 2.99 -1.88
N GLU A 59 2.21 2.20 -2.85
CA GLU A 59 2.22 0.75 -2.81
C GLU A 59 3.08 0.21 -3.95
N ILE A 60 4.10 -0.56 -3.62
CA ILE A 60 4.98 -1.20 -4.60
C ILE A 60 4.60 -2.68 -4.71
N SER A 61 4.45 -3.16 -5.93
CA SER A 61 4.10 -4.55 -6.21
C SER A 61 4.72 -5.05 -7.51
N ARG A 62 4.84 -6.37 -7.63
CA ARG A 62 5.21 -7.07 -8.85
C ARG A 62 4.00 -7.82 -9.39
N THR A 63 3.55 -7.46 -10.59
CA THR A 63 2.49 -8.17 -11.29
C THR A 63 3.06 -9.41 -12.00
N TYR A 64 2.40 -10.54 -11.83
CA TYR A 64 2.72 -11.80 -12.51
C TYR A 64 1.45 -12.42 -13.10
N LYS A 65 1.64 -13.24 -14.14
CA LYS A 65 0.52 -13.94 -14.78
C LYS A 65 0.19 -15.21 -13.99
N THR A 66 -1.11 -15.45 -13.78
CA THR A 66 -1.65 -16.67 -13.17
C THR A 66 -2.45 -17.46 -14.22
N LYS A 67 -2.99 -18.63 -13.84
CA LYS A 67 -3.88 -19.40 -14.71
C LYS A 67 -5.19 -18.64 -15.01
N ASP A 68 -5.63 -17.83 -14.05
CA ASP A 68 -6.92 -17.15 -14.08
C ASP A 68 -6.80 -15.64 -14.40
N GLY A 69 -5.60 -15.15 -14.69
CA GLY A 69 -5.37 -13.74 -15.04
C GLY A 69 -4.03 -13.19 -14.58
N PHE A 70 -4.07 -12.13 -13.77
CA PHE A 70 -2.89 -11.47 -13.21
C PHE A 70 -3.02 -11.37 -11.69
N GLY A 71 -1.92 -11.62 -10.99
CA GLY A 71 -1.79 -11.40 -9.54
C GLY A 71 -0.70 -10.39 -9.25
N ASP A 72 -0.74 -9.82 -8.05
CA ASP A 72 0.29 -8.91 -7.54
C ASP A 72 0.98 -9.54 -6.32
N SER A 73 2.29 -9.34 -6.19
CA SER A 73 3.08 -9.75 -5.02
C SER A 73 3.83 -8.56 -4.43
N HIS A 74 3.99 -8.57 -3.11
CA HIS A 74 4.79 -7.61 -2.35
C HIS A 74 6.09 -8.20 -1.81
N SER A 75 6.42 -9.43 -2.24
CA SER A 75 7.69 -10.08 -1.96
C SER A 75 8.64 -9.88 -3.14
N PHE A 76 9.84 -9.41 -2.87
CA PHE A 76 10.83 -9.08 -3.90
C PHE A 76 12.06 -9.98 -3.78
N GLY A 77 12.49 -10.53 -4.92
CA GLY A 77 13.75 -11.27 -5.00
C GLY A 77 14.96 -10.33 -5.09
N HIS A 78 16.16 -10.89 -5.00
CA HIS A 78 17.43 -10.15 -5.03
C HIS A 78 17.52 -9.19 -6.24
N ASP A 79 17.18 -9.67 -7.44
CA ASP A 79 17.28 -8.91 -8.69
C ASP A 79 16.25 -7.78 -8.82
N ASP A 80 15.24 -7.76 -7.95
CA ASP A 80 14.20 -6.73 -7.94
C ASP A 80 14.50 -5.62 -6.93
N LEU A 81 15.42 -5.83 -5.98
CA LEU A 81 15.67 -4.86 -4.90
C LEU A 81 16.11 -3.50 -5.42
N LEU A 82 17.06 -3.44 -6.37
CA LEU A 82 17.51 -2.17 -6.93
C LEU A 82 16.45 -1.49 -7.79
N LYS A 83 15.58 -2.28 -8.45
CA LYS A 83 14.46 -1.74 -9.21
C LYS A 83 13.41 -1.14 -8.28
N VAL A 84 13.11 -1.82 -7.16
CA VAL A 84 12.21 -1.30 -6.12
C VAL A 84 12.75 -0.01 -5.52
N ALA A 85 14.05 0.06 -5.22
CA ALA A 85 14.69 1.28 -4.73
C ALA A 85 14.53 2.44 -5.72
N ARG A 86 14.82 2.19 -7.01
CA ARG A 86 14.62 3.20 -8.07
C ARG A 86 13.16 3.61 -8.21
N LEU A 87 12.24 2.65 -8.10
CA LEU A 87 10.81 2.91 -8.20
C LEU A 87 10.30 3.78 -7.02
N ALA A 88 10.82 3.53 -5.82
CA ALA A 88 10.54 4.34 -4.64
C ALA A 88 11.08 5.77 -4.79
N GLU A 89 12.27 5.94 -5.37
CA GLU A 89 12.84 7.25 -5.69
C GLU A 89 11.95 8.04 -6.66
N ILE A 90 11.54 7.42 -7.78
CA ILE A 90 10.65 8.07 -8.75
C ILE A 90 9.30 8.42 -8.11
N ALA A 91 8.75 7.55 -7.26
CA ALA A 91 7.50 7.82 -6.55
C ALA A 91 7.65 9.00 -5.56
N PHE A 92 8.78 9.09 -4.87
CA PHE A 92 9.11 10.21 -3.99
C PHE A 92 9.14 11.54 -4.76
N ASP A 93 9.86 11.58 -5.89
CA ASP A 93 9.92 12.77 -6.74
C ASP A 93 8.54 13.17 -7.23
N ARG A 94 7.75 12.19 -7.66
CA ARG A 94 6.40 12.42 -8.16
C ARG A 94 5.47 13.02 -7.12
N ILE A 95 5.48 12.47 -5.89
CA ILE A 95 4.70 13.01 -4.77
C ILE A 95 5.15 14.43 -4.43
N THR A 96 6.46 14.69 -4.47
CA THR A 96 7.01 16.02 -4.19
C THR A 96 6.54 17.04 -5.21
N GLN A 97 6.52 16.69 -6.49
CA GLN A 97 5.98 17.54 -7.56
C GLN A 97 4.49 17.83 -7.38
N ILE A 98 3.68 16.81 -7.06
CA ILE A 98 2.24 16.97 -6.84
C ILE A 98 1.99 17.94 -5.68
N LYS A 99 2.69 17.77 -4.56
CA LYS A 99 2.60 18.67 -3.41
C LYS A 99 3.07 20.09 -3.70
N ALA A 100 4.07 20.25 -4.56
CA ALA A 100 4.55 21.57 -4.96
C ALA A 100 3.53 22.30 -5.85
N ALA A 101 2.89 21.58 -6.78
CA ALA A 101 1.82 22.11 -7.62
C ALA A 101 0.60 22.54 -6.77
N GLU A 102 0.15 21.70 -5.83
CA GLU A 102 -0.97 22.04 -4.93
C GLU A 102 -0.71 23.32 -4.11
N LYS A 103 0.53 23.56 -3.68
CA LYS A 103 0.91 24.79 -2.97
C LYS A 103 0.90 26.02 -3.86
N ALA A 104 1.31 25.87 -5.12
CA ALA A 104 1.31 26.97 -6.09
C ALA A 104 -0.12 27.41 -6.42
N ASP A 105 -1.03 26.45 -6.59
CA ASP A 105 -2.45 26.72 -6.90
C ASP A 105 -3.23 27.21 -5.68
N GLY A 106 -2.88 26.74 -4.48
CA GLY A 106 -3.50 27.17 -3.21
C GLY A 106 -3.07 28.55 -2.70
N GLY A 107 -2.16 29.24 -3.40
CA GLY A 107 -1.71 30.61 -3.09
C GLY A 107 -2.46 31.73 -3.82
N ALA A 108 -3.49 31.40 -4.61
CA ALA A 108 -4.22 32.34 -5.47
C ALA A 108 -5.69 32.59 -5.03
N GLN A 109 -6.01 32.48 -3.73
CA GLN A 109 -7.33 32.80 -3.17
C GLN A 109 -7.24 33.80 -2.03
#